data_AF-A0A2V9P3I1-F1
#
_entry.id   AF-A0A2V9P3I1-F1
#
_cell.length_a   1.000
_cell.length_b   1.000
_cell.length_c   1.000
_cell.angle_alpha   90.00
_cell.angle_beta   90.00
_cell.angle_gamma   90.00
#
_symmetry.space_group_name_H-M   'P 1'
#
loop_
_entity.id
_entity.type
_entity.pdbx_description
1 polymer ?
#
loop_
_entity_poly.entity_id
_entity_poly.type
_entity_poly.pdbx_seq_one_letter_code
_entity_poly.pdbx_strand_id
1 'polypeptide(L)'
;MPWRCRTVHGSDAATLRSPPAAAVAAVVTGFIGATAEGVLTTLGRGGSDYSATILGAAVGASEVIIWTDVDGLLTADPRLVPNACIIPEISYREASELAYFGAKVLHPKTLRAVMPCGIPVWIRNTFAPERRGTKITPSGPPNDGGVKALTAISDIALVAVGGPGVGGVPDVLGRTLAATAAVPADVLLIHQSSSRDDICLVISSAFANRTVEALRREFAHDLASEKLQHIMHDPTVALITVVGQTVGDISGIVQRAYSGLVRENVRIIAGARGSSECSFSFVVPQKDMKVALAIAHEEFQPGRGEVASASYETSLDRPATWCYGSDMPSAGGA
;
A
#
# COMPACT_ATOMS: atom_id res chain seq x y z
N MET A 1 24.66 14.02 -36.41
CA MET A 1 23.46 14.54 -37.11
C MET A 1 22.80 15.59 -36.23
N PRO A 2 22.44 16.78 -36.74
CA PRO A 2 21.75 17.77 -35.92
C PRO A 2 20.31 17.34 -35.68
N TRP A 3 19.92 17.22 -34.42
CA TRP A 3 18.55 16.96 -33.99
C TRP A 3 17.67 18.14 -34.41
N ARG A 4 16.78 17.95 -35.39
CA ARG A 4 15.76 18.95 -35.72
C ARG A 4 14.58 18.77 -34.78
N CYS A 5 14.50 19.59 -33.73
CA CYS A 5 13.31 19.67 -32.89
C CYS A 5 12.17 20.29 -33.72
N ARG A 6 11.06 19.56 -33.85
CA ARG A 6 9.84 20.05 -34.50
C ARG A 6 8.74 20.05 -33.45
N THR A 7 8.23 21.22 -33.10
CA THR A 7 7.09 21.33 -32.18
C THR A 7 5.84 20.86 -32.91
N VAL A 8 5.25 19.75 -32.46
CA VAL A 8 3.96 19.27 -32.96
C VAL A 8 2.87 19.87 -32.08
N HIS A 9 2.05 20.76 -32.66
CA HIS A 9 0.85 21.28 -32.01
C HIS A 9 -0.34 20.43 -32.44
N GLY A 10 -0.93 19.67 -31.50
CA GLY A 10 -2.12 18.85 -31.78
C GLY A 10 -2.46 17.97 -30.58
N SER A 11 -3.72 18.02 -30.14
CA SER A 11 -4.29 17.25 -29.03
C SER A 11 -4.69 15.82 -29.40
N ASP A 12 -4.52 15.41 -30.66
CA ASP A 12 -5.00 14.12 -31.15
C ASP A 12 -3.92 13.04 -31.10
N ALA A 13 -4.26 11.90 -30.47
CA ALA A 13 -3.48 10.68 -30.56
C ALA A 13 -3.20 10.24 -32.02
N ALA A 14 -4.03 10.68 -32.97
CA ALA A 14 -3.83 10.49 -34.41
C ALA A 14 -2.53 11.12 -34.95
N THR A 15 -2.09 12.25 -34.36
CA THR A 15 -0.85 12.94 -34.75
C THR A 15 0.40 12.18 -34.30
N LEU A 16 0.33 11.44 -33.19
CA LEU A 16 1.40 10.54 -32.72
C LEU A 16 1.35 9.15 -33.38
N ARG A 17 0.15 8.67 -33.76
CA ARG A 17 -0.06 7.38 -34.44
C ARG A 17 0.33 7.40 -35.92
N SER A 18 0.50 8.57 -36.52
CA SER A 18 0.91 8.75 -37.91
C SER A 18 2.33 9.34 -38.00
N PRO A 19 3.37 8.60 -37.58
CA PRO A 19 4.74 9.12 -37.67
C PRO A 19 5.10 9.37 -39.14
N PRO A 20 5.83 10.46 -39.45
CA PRO A 20 6.31 10.71 -40.81
C PRO A 20 7.16 9.53 -41.31
N ALA A 21 7.29 9.38 -42.63
CA ALA A 21 7.94 8.26 -43.33
C ALA A 21 9.43 7.98 -42.97
N ALA A 22 10.02 8.74 -42.05
CA ALA A 22 11.33 8.50 -41.47
C ALA A 22 11.19 8.33 -39.94
N ALA A 23 11.92 7.40 -39.35
CA ALA A 23 11.92 7.16 -37.90
C ALA A 23 12.42 8.41 -37.14
N VAL A 24 11.49 9.29 -36.76
CA VAL A 24 11.75 10.47 -35.95
C VAL A 24 11.52 10.11 -34.49
N ALA A 25 12.54 10.26 -33.65
CA ALA A 25 12.38 10.19 -32.20
C ALA A 25 11.69 11.47 -31.71
N ALA A 26 10.46 11.35 -31.21
CA ALA A 26 9.72 12.46 -30.63
C ALA A 26 10.15 12.67 -29.17
N VAL A 27 10.50 13.91 -28.83
CA VAL A 27 10.75 14.32 -27.43
C VAL A 27 9.54 15.12 -26.98
N VAL A 28 8.82 14.59 -25.99
CA VAL A 28 7.61 15.21 -25.44
C VAL A 28 7.88 15.68 -24.02
N THR A 29 7.48 16.89 -23.69
CA THR A 29 7.56 17.43 -22.33
C THR A 29 6.57 16.70 -21.42
N GLY A 30 7.08 16.02 -20.39
CA GLY A 30 6.23 15.43 -19.35
C GLY A 30 5.66 16.46 -18.38
N PHE A 31 4.87 16.00 -17.40
CA PHE A 31 4.26 16.75 -16.29
C PHE A 31 3.16 17.76 -16.67
N ILE A 32 3.17 18.25 -17.90
CA ILE A 32 2.21 19.23 -18.40
C ILE A 32 1.15 18.60 -19.31
N GLY A 33 -0.01 19.26 -19.37
CA GLY A 33 -1.12 18.92 -20.26
C GLY A 33 -1.92 20.17 -20.62
N ALA A 34 -3.06 19.99 -21.27
CA ALA A 34 -3.99 21.07 -21.59
C ALA A 34 -5.44 20.65 -21.33
N THR A 35 -6.31 21.60 -20.99
CA THR A 35 -7.77 21.39 -20.98
C THR A 35 -8.30 21.26 -22.42
N ALA A 36 -9.59 20.93 -22.58
CA ALA A 36 -10.23 20.87 -23.90
C ALA A 36 -10.15 22.21 -24.66
N GLU A 37 -10.09 23.32 -23.92
CA GLU A 37 -9.96 24.69 -24.44
C GLU A 37 -8.49 25.10 -24.70
N GLY A 38 -7.54 24.19 -24.48
CA GLY A 38 -6.11 24.44 -24.71
C GLY A 38 -5.40 25.16 -23.55
N VAL A 39 -6.04 25.30 -22.39
CA VAL A 39 -5.41 25.95 -21.22
C VAL A 39 -4.39 25.01 -20.60
N LEU A 40 -3.13 25.48 -20.46
CA LEU A 40 -2.06 24.70 -19.85
C LEU A 40 -2.39 24.31 -18.41
N THR A 41 -2.14 23.05 -18.07
CA THR A 41 -2.32 22.50 -16.73
C THR A 41 -1.19 21.53 -16.39
N THR A 42 -1.11 21.13 -15.11
CA THR A 42 -0.13 20.14 -14.65
C THR A 42 -0.83 18.86 -14.22
N LEU A 43 -0.11 17.74 -14.30
CA LEU A 43 -0.62 16.42 -13.92
C LEU A 43 -0.40 16.10 -12.42
N GLY A 44 0.17 17.05 -11.68
CA GLY A 44 0.51 16.90 -10.26
C GLY A 44 1.71 15.99 -10.01
N ARG A 45 1.85 15.53 -8.76
CA ARG A 45 2.98 14.71 -8.32
C ARG A 45 3.08 13.41 -9.15
N GLY A 46 4.29 13.04 -9.58
CA GLY A 46 4.51 11.93 -10.51
C GLY A 46 4.07 12.20 -11.95
N GLY A 47 3.82 13.46 -12.31
CA GLY A 47 3.21 13.81 -13.59
C GLY A 47 4.05 13.44 -14.81
N SER A 48 5.39 13.45 -14.74
CA SER A 48 6.23 13.05 -15.88
C SER A 48 6.12 11.56 -16.20
N ASP A 49 6.13 10.71 -15.18
CA ASP A 49 5.94 9.26 -15.35
C ASP A 49 4.54 8.97 -15.87
N TYR A 50 3.54 9.71 -15.36
CA TYR A 50 2.17 9.61 -15.83
C TYR A 50 2.02 10.07 -17.29
N SER A 51 2.71 11.12 -17.73
CA SER A 51 2.77 11.50 -19.14
C SER A 51 3.33 10.37 -20.00
N ALA A 52 4.40 9.71 -19.56
CA ALA A 52 5.02 8.61 -20.30
C ALA A 52 4.06 7.44 -20.47
N THR A 53 3.30 7.07 -19.44
CA THR A 53 2.35 5.96 -19.51
C THR A 53 1.08 6.33 -20.30
N ILE A 54 0.60 7.56 -20.23
CA ILE A 54 -0.47 8.05 -21.12
C ILE A 54 -0.05 7.94 -22.58
N LEU A 55 1.14 8.41 -22.92
CA LEU A 55 1.67 8.34 -24.29
C LEU A 55 1.84 6.89 -24.74
N GLY A 56 2.41 6.03 -23.89
CA GLY A 56 2.56 4.60 -24.15
C GLY A 56 1.23 3.94 -24.48
N ALA A 57 0.18 4.20 -23.70
CA ALA A 57 -1.17 3.72 -23.98
C ALA A 57 -1.75 4.30 -25.27
N ALA A 58 -1.59 5.59 -25.52
CA ALA A 58 -2.12 6.28 -26.69
C ALA A 58 -1.53 5.76 -28.01
N VAL A 59 -0.24 5.41 -28.03
CA VAL A 59 0.46 4.88 -29.22
C VAL A 59 0.43 3.36 -29.32
N GLY A 60 -0.12 2.65 -28.32
CA GLY A 60 -0.09 1.19 -28.28
C GLY A 60 1.32 0.63 -28.14
N ALA A 61 2.15 1.25 -27.29
CA ALA A 61 3.52 0.82 -27.06
C ALA A 61 3.57 -0.62 -26.52
N SER A 62 4.61 -1.37 -26.90
CA SER A 62 4.83 -2.71 -26.35
C SER A 62 5.29 -2.69 -24.89
N GLU A 63 5.94 -1.61 -24.46
CA GLU A 63 6.37 -1.37 -23.09
C GLU A 63 6.62 0.13 -22.85
N VAL A 64 6.63 0.54 -21.59
CA VAL A 64 7.05 1.88 -21.14
C VAL A 64 8.24 1.74 -20.21
N ILE A 65 9.28 2.55 -20.38
CA ILE A 65 10.48 2.53 -19.52
C ILE A 65 10.58 3.85 -18.77
N ILE A 66 10.53 3.79 -17.46
CA ILE A 66 10.80 4.91 -16.55
C ILE A 66 12.28 4.83 -16.16
N TRP A 67 13.06 5.77 -16.71
CA TRP A 67 14.47 5.95 -16.37
C TRP A 67 14.58 6.88 -15.16
N THR A 68 15.17 6.35 -14.09
CA THR A 68 15.31 7.03 -12.79
C THR A 68 16.75 6.89 -12.27
N ASP A 69 17.00 7.24 -11.02
CA ASP A 69 18.31 7.17 -10.34
C ASP A 69 18.48 5.94 -9.42
N VAL A 70 17.51 5.01 -9.45
CA VAL A 70 17.51 3.75 -8.71
C VAL A 70 17.46 2.54 -9.64
N ASP A 71 18.00 1.41 -9.17
CA ASP A 71 18.13 0.16 -9.94
C ASP A 71 16.83 -0.62 -10.11
N GLY A 72 15.71 -0.11 -9.60
CA GLY A 72 14.42 -0.78 -9.58
C GLY A 72 13.72 -0.57 -8.25
N LEU A 73 12.65 -1.32 -8.05
CA LEU A 73 11.98 -1.45 -6.76
C LEU A 73 12.75 -2.45 -5.89
N LEU A 74 12.89 -2.14 -4.60
CA LEU A 74 13.60 -2.96 -3.64
C LEU A 74 12.62 -3.64 -2.67
N THR A 75 13.04 -4.76 -2.09
CA THR A 75 12.24 -5.52 -1.12
C THR A 75 12.01 -4.76 0.20
N ALA A 76 12.81 -3.74 0.48
CA ALA A 76 12.63 -2.74 1.55
C ALA A 76 13.53 -1.52 1.27
N ASP A 77 13.41 -0.44 2.06
CA ASP A 77 14.37 0.66 2.01
C ASP A 77 15.77 0.16 2.48
N PRO A 78 16.81 0.20 1.63
CA PRO A 78 18.14 -0.33 1.96
C PRO A 78 18.83 0.43 3.10
N ARG A 79 18.37 1.64 3.43
CA ARG A 79 18.86 2.43 4.58
C ARG A 79 18.34 1.86 5.91
N LEU A 80 17.18 1.20 5.88
CA LEU A 80 16.56 0.57 7.04
C LEU A 80 16.91 -0.92 7.12
N VAL A 81 16.95 -1.60 5.97
CA VAL A 81 17.24 -3.03 5.83
C VAL A 81 18.40 -3.23 4.85
N PRO A 82 19.65 -3.41 5.33
CA PRO A 82 20.84 -3.49 4.46
C PRO A 82 20.81 -4.62 3.43
N ASN A 83 20.10 -5.71 3.73
CA ASN A 83 19.97 -6.87 2.84
C ASN A 83 18.77 -6.76 1.87
N ALA A 84 18.23 -5.55 1.66
CA ALA A 84 17.17 -5.32 0.68
C ALA A 84 17.68 -5.63 -0.75
N CYS A 85 16.86 -6.34 -1.52
CA CYS A 85 17.20 -6.82 -2.85
C CYS A 85 16.32 -6.16 -3.91
N ILE A 86 16.78 -6.13 -5.16
CA ILE A 86 15.95 -5.70 -6.29
C ILE A 86 14.86 -6.74 -6.56
N ILE A 87 13.64 -6.26 -6.76
CA ILE A 87 12.50 -7.07 -7.20
C ILE A 87 12.57 -7.18 -8.73
N PRO A 88 12.79 -8.37 -9.31
CA PRO A 88 12.94 -8.48 -10.76
C PRO A 88 11.63 -8.22 -11.51
N GLU A 89 10.52 -8.74 -10.98
CA GLU A 89 9.18 -8.62 -11.56
C GLU A 89 8.12 -8.52 -10.45
N ILE A 90 7.08 -7.72 -10.70
CA ILE A 90 5.99 -7.45 -9.76
C ILE A 90 4.69 -7.16 -10.51
N SER A 91 3.53 -7.46 -9.93
CA SER A 91 2.23 -7.13 -10.56
C SER A 91 1.89 -5.64 -10.43
N TYR A 92 0.96 -5.15 -11.26
CA TYR A 92 0.42 -3.79 -11.11
C TYR A 92 -0.19 -3.56 -9.74
N ARG A 93 -0.88 -4.57 -9.19
CA ARG A 93 -1.54 -4.46 -7.90
C ARG A 93 -0.50 -4.27 -6.80
N GLU A 94 0.49 -5.15 -6.72
CA GLU A 94 1.56 -5.06 -5.72
C GLU A 94 2.37 -3.77 -5.87
N ALA A 95 2.74 -3.37 -7.09
CA ALA A 95 3.46 -2.12 -7.33
C ALA A 95 2.63 -0.88 -6.92
N SER A 96 1.31 -0.92 -7.11
CA SER A 96 0.41 0.16 -6.68
C SER A 96 0.33 0.26 -5.17
N GLU A 97 0.24 -0.88 -4.47
CA GLU A 97 0.25 -0.94 -3.00
C GLU A 97 1.59 -0.42 -2.45
N LEU A 98 2.72 -0.83 -3.03
CA LEU A 98 4.04 -0.32 -2.63
C LEU A 98 4.15 1.18 -2.81
N ALA A 99 3.73 1.70 -3.96
CA ALA A 99 3.72 3.12 -4.26
C ALA A 99 2.84 3.91 -3.28
N TYR A 100 1.68 3.35 -2.90
CA TYR A 100 0.76 3.96 -1.94
C TYR A 100 1.36 3.98 -0.52
N PHE A 101 1.97 2.88 -0.08
CA PHE A 101 2.51 2.73 1.28
C PHE A 101 4.00 3.12 1.41
N GLY A 102 4.49 4.03 0.57
CA GLY A 102 5.74 4.76 0.83
C GLY A 102 6.96 4.36 -0.02
N ALA A 103 6.81 3.46 -1.00
CA ALA A 103 7.85 3.26 -2.02
C ALA A 103 7.87 4.45 -2.99
N LYS A 104 8.68 5.47 -2.67
CA LYS A 104 8.74 6.77 -3.38
C LYS A 104 9.24 6.71 -4.84
N VAL A 105 9.62 5.55 -5.34
CA VAL A 105 10.18 5.34 -6.69
C VAL A 105 9.10 5.47 -7.78
N LEU A 106 7.84 5.17 -7.45
CA LEU A 106 6.74 5.16 -8.39
C LEU A 106 5.54 5.89 -7.82
N HIS A 107 4.89 6.74 -8.61
CA HIS A 107 3.62 7.34 -8.20
C HIS A 107 2.44 6.43 -8.57
N PRO A 108 1.42 6.23 -7.71
CA PRO A 108 0.30 5.32 -8.01
C PRO A 108 -0.44 5.63 -9.31
N LYS A 109 -0.52 6.92 -9.69
CA LYS A 109 -1.15 7.33 -10.96
C LYS A 109 -0.43 6.81 -12.21
N THR A 110 0.88 6.58 -12.13
CA THR A 110 1.72 6.17 -13.27
C THR A 110 1.18 4.90 -13.93
N LEU A 111 0.84 3.88 -13.13
CA LEU A 111 0.34 2.61 -13.67
C LEU A 111 -1.08 2.72 -14.25
N ARG A 112 -1.89 3.67 -13.77
CA ARG A 112 -3.32 3.78 -14.12
C ARG A 112 -3.59 3.92 -15.61
N ALA A 113 -2.71 4.60 -16.36
CA ALA A 113 -2.89 4.78 -17.80
C ALA A 113 -2.66 3.51 -18.62
N VAL A 114 -1.76 2.64 -18.18
CA VAL A 114 -1.32 1.45 -18.95
C VAL A 114 -2.01 0.16 -18.50
N MET A 115 -2.57 0.13 -17.29
CA MET A 115 -3.30 -1.03 -16.75
C MET A 115 -4.36 -1.59 -17.72
N PRO A 116 -5.28 -0.78 -18.31
CA PRO A 116 -6.32 -1.31 -19.20
C PRO A 116 -5.78 -1.90 -20.50
N CYS A 117 -4.59 -1.47 -20.92
CA CYS A 117 -3.93 -1.93 -22.15
C CYS A 117 -3.00 -3.12 -21.91
N GLY A 118 -2.76 -3.50 -20.65
CA GLY A 118 -1.81 -4.56 -20.30
C GLY A 118 -0.34 -4.25 -20.66
N ILE A 119 0.01 -2.97 -20.86
CA ILE A 119 1.35 -2.57 -21.31
C ILE A 119 2.33 -2.57 -20.13
N PRO A 120 3.36 -3.44 -20.13
CA PRO A 120 4.31 -3.53 -19.02
C PRO A 120 5.12 -2.24 -18.86
N VAL A 121 5.49 -1.94 -17.62
CA VAL A 121 6.32 -0.79 -17.24
C VAL A 121 7.63 -1.27 -16.65
N TRP A 122 8.74 -0.69 -17.08
CA TRP A 122 10.06 -0.93 -16.51
C TRP A 122 10.50 0.25 -15.66
N ILE A 123 11.11 -0.04 -14.51
CA ILE A 123 11.86 0.94 -13.71
C ILE A 123 13.35 0.62 -13.87
N ARG A 124 14.14 1.55 -14.42
CA ARG A 124 15.57 1.35 -14.71
C ARG A 124 16.42 2.53 -14.25
N ASN A 125 17.70 2.25 -13.96
CA ASN A 125 18.66 3.27 -13.55
C ASN A 125 19.37 3.89 -14.76
N THR A 126 19.29 5.20 -14.89
CA THR A 126 19.99 5.99 -15.91
C THR A 126 21.51 5.90 -15.75
N PHE A 127 22.00 5.77 -14.51
CA PHE A 127 23.43 5.72 -14.17
C PHE A 127 24.01 4.30 -14.17
N ALA A 128 23.16 3.27 -14.27
CA ALA A 128 23.56 1.85 -14.34
C ALA A 128 22.69 1.10 -15.36
N PRO A 129 22.76 1.47 -16.66
CA PRO A 129 21.85 0.97 -17.69
C PRO A 129 21.98 -0.53 -17.94
N GLU A 130 23.09 -1.16 -17.59
CA GLU A 130 23.30 -2.60 -17.65
C GLU A 130 22.46 -3.39 -16.63
N ARG A 131 22.01 -2.73 -15.55
CA ARG A 131 21.10 -3.36 -14.58
C ARG A 131 19.71 -3.52 -15.18
N ARG A 132 19.10 -4.67 -14.93
CA ARG A 132 17.82 -5.06 -15.54
C ARG A 132 16.66 -4.18 -15.09
N GLY A 133 16.69 -3.66 -13.87
CA GLY A 133 15.54 -2.94 -13.32
C GLY A 133 14.51 -3.86 -12.67
N THR A 134 13.33 -3.29 -12.48
CA THR A 134 12.11 -4.02 -12.13
C THR A 134 11.12 -3.94 -13.27
N LYS A 135 10.56 -5.09 -13.66
CA LYS A 135 9.45 -5.17 -14.60
C LYS A 135 8.12 -5.19 -13.85
N ILE A 136 7.19 -4.33 -14.24
CA ILE A 136 5.84 -4.28 -13.68
C ILE A 136 4.89 -4.80 -14.77
N THR A 137 4.18 -5.89 -14.49
CA THR A 137 3.29 -6.56 -15.44
C THR A 137 1.87 -6.67 -14.88
N PRO A 138 0.86 -7.03 -15.70
CA PRO A 138 -0.51 -7.18 -15.21
C PRO A 138 -0.65 -8.14 -14.04
N SER A 139 0.04 -9.29 -14.10
CA SER A 139 -0.11 -10.39 -13.15
C SER A 139 1.14 -10.65 -12.32
N GLY A 140 2.24 -9.95 -12.55
CA GLY A 140 3.54 -10.31 -11.97
C GLY A 140 4.09 -11.60 -12.58
N PRO A 141 5.15 -12.18 -11.98
CA PRO A 141 5.73 -13.41 -12.49
C PRO A 141 4.80 -14.62 -12.26
N PRO A 142 4.86 -15.65 -13.13
CA PRO A 142 4.04 -16.85 -12.98
C PRO A 142 4.50 -17.70 -11.78
N ASN A 143 3.54 -18.28 -11.04
CA ASN A 143 3.73 -19.11 -9.84
C ASN A 143 4.42 -18.38 -8.68
N ASP A 144 4.03 -17.13 -8.47
CA ASP A 144 4.68 -16.24 -7.54
C ASP A 144 3.86 -16.05 -6.27
N GLY A 145 4.00 -16.98 -5.33
CA GLY A 145 3.44 -16.87 -3.99
C GLY A 145 4.31 -16.01 -3.07
N GLY A 146 3.68 -15.27 -2.16
CA GLY A 146 4.36 -14.72 -0.98
C GLY A 146 4.68 -13.22 -1.06
N VAL A 147 5.53 -12.79 -0.13
CA VAL A 147 5.82 -11.37 0.10
C VAL A 147 6.87 -10.84 -0.86
N LYS A 148 6.58 -9.70 -1.47
CA LYS A 148 7.48 -8.98 -2.39
C LYS A 148 8.30 -7.92 -1.72
N ALA A 149 7.67 -7.17 -0.86
CA ALA A 149 8.34 -6.05 -0.24
C ALA A 149 7.64 -5.62 1.04
N LEU A 150 8.41 -4.91 1.84
CA LEU A 150 7.95 -4.25 3.03
C LEU A 150 8.28 -2.77 2.95
N THR A 151 7.33 -1.94 3.32
CA THR A 151 7.51 -0.49 3.43
C THR A 151 7.32 -0.05 4.87
N ALA A 152 7.91 1.10 5.20
CA ALA A 152 7.73 1.75 6.49
C ALA A 152 7.52 3.25 6.31
N ILE A 153 6.51 3.79 6.98
CA ILE A 153 6.16 5.21 7.00
C ILE A 153 6.16 5.69 8.46
N SER A 154 6.83 6.81 8.73
CA SER A 154 6.91 7.41 10.09
C SER A 154 6.44 8.85 10.16
N ASP A 155 6.18 9.50 9.03
CA ASP A 155 5.54 10.83 8.93
C ASP A 155 4.01 10.71 9.03
N ILE A 156 3.55 9.96 10.04
CA ILE A 156 2.15 9.67 10.32
C ILE A 156 1.81 9.88 11.80
N ALA A 157 0.53 10.03 12.09
CA ALA A 157 -0.01 10.06 13.45
C ALA A 157 -1.23 9.13 13.55
N LEU A 158 -1.42 8.56 14.74
CA LEU A 158 -2.62 7.83 15.11
C LEU A 158 -3.55 8.79 15.84
N VAL A 159 -4.78 8.93 15.34
CA VAL A 159 -5.85 9.71 15.96
C VAL A 159 -6.96 8.75 16.34
N ALA A 160 -7.33 8.71 17.61
CA ALA A 160 -8.44 7.88 18.08
C ALA A 160 -9.58 8.75 18.61
N VAL A 161 -10.79 8.41 18.23
CA VAL A 161 -12.04 9.06 18.68
C VAL A 161 -12.93 7.98 19.26
N GLY A 162 -13.26 8.09 20.54
CA GLY A 162 -14.13 7.12 21.18
C GLY A 162 -14.05 7.13 22.70
N GLY A 163 -14.76 6.19 23.31
CA GLY A 163 -14.78 5.97 24.75
C GLY A 163 -16.12 5.42 25.24
N PRO A 164 -16.18 5.00 26.51
CA PRO A 164 -17.43 4.66 27.20
C PRO A 164 -18.48 5.77 27.06
N GLY A 165 -19.74 5.39 26.80
CA GLY A 165 -20.85 6.33 26.67
C GLY A 165 -21.03 6.94 25.27
N VAL A 166 -20.17 6.56 24.32
CA VAL A 166 -20.31 6.88 22.92
C VAL A 166 -21.66 6.38 22.43
N GLY A 167 -22.42 7.23 21.72
CA GLY A 167 -23.64 6.81 21.03
C GLY A 167 -23.38 5.63 20.09
N GLY A 168 -24.41 5.13 19.40
CA GLY A 168 -24.22 3.97 18.50
C GLY A 168 -23.02 4.16 17.56
N VAL A 169 -22.09 3.19 17.54
CA VAL A 169 -20.85 3.19 16.74
C VAL A 169 -21.00 3.75 15.31
N PRO A 170 -22.11 3.50 14.57
CA PRO A 170 -22.32 4.11 13.25
C PRO A 170 -22.30 5.64 13.24
N ASP A 171 -22.81 6.31 14.28
CA ASP A 171 -22.84 7.78 14.38
C ASP A 171 -21.43 8.33 14.49
N VAL A 172 -20.64 7.82 15.44
CA VAL A 172 -19.25 8.28 15.64
C VAL A 172 -18.39 7.97 14.42
N LEU A 173 -18.61 6.84 13.76
CA LEU A 173 -17.93 6.52 12.50
C LEU A 173 -18.26 7.52 11.40
N GLY A 174 -19.55 7.77 11.16
CA GLY A 174 -20.01 8.70 10.13
C GLY A 174 -19.46 10.11 10.34
N ARG A 175 -19.57 10.62 11.57
CA ARG A 175 -19.11 11.98 11.94
C ARG A 175 -17.60 12.09 11.91
N THR A 176 -16.87 11.08 12.39
CA THR A 176 -15.40 11.05 12.35
C THR A 176 -14.88 11.08 10.92
N LEU A 177 -15.45 10.28 10.02
CA LEU A 177 -15.06 10.27 8.61
C LEU A 177 -15.44 11.58 7.90
N ALA A 178 -16.62 12.14 8.18
CA ALA A 178 -17.04 13.41 7.61
C ALA A 178 -16.12 14.57 8.03
N ALA A 179 -15.82 14.68 9.33
CA ALA A 179 -14.92 15.70 9.87
C ALA A 179 -13.49 15.55 9.33
N THR A 180 -13.01 14.31 9.17
CA THR A 180 -11.70 14.03 8.57
C THR A 180 -11.68 14.39 7.09
N ALA A 181 -12.73 14.08 6.34
CA ALA A 181 -12.83 14.39 4.90
C ALA A 181 -12.89 15.91 4.60
N ALA A 182 -13.30 16.73 5.56
CA ALA A 182 -13.24 18.19 5.47
C ALA A 182 -11.79 18.72 5.55
N VAL A 183 -10.83 17.89 5.96
CA VAL A 183 -9.40 18.16 5.94
C VAL A 183 -8.78 17.40 4.77
N PRO A 184 -7.83 17.99 4.01
CA PRO A 184 -7.14 17.29 2.93
C PRO A 184 -6.10 16.30 3.48
N ALA A 185 -6.50 15.44 4.41
CA ALA A 185 -5.66 14.44 5.04
C ALA A 185 -5.83 13.09 4.33
N ASP A 186 -4.72 12.50 3.87
CA ASP A 186 -4.72 11.12 3.41
C ASP A 186 -4.87 10.18 4.62
N VAL A 187 -5.92 9.37 4.62
CA VAL A 187 -6.16 8.32 5.62
C VAL A 187 -5.57 7.02 5.12
N LEU A 188 -4.54 6.53 5.80
CA LEU A 188 -3.79 5.33 5.43
C LEU A 188 -4.39 4.05 6.03
N LEU A 189 -5.00 4.15 7.21
CA LEU A 189 -5.57 3.02 7.93
C LEU A 189 -6.75 3.50 8.79
N ILE A 190 -7.82 2.70 8.80
CA ILE A 190 -8.97 2.85 9.69
C ILE A 190 -9.10 1.54 10.48
N HIS A 191 -9.17 1.62 11.80
CA HIS A 191 -9.38 0.48 12.68
C HIS A 191 -10.40 0.85 13.76
N GLN A 192 -11.38 -0.02 14.00
CA GLN A 192 -12.36 0.17 15.07
C GLN A 192 -12.11 -0.87 16.17
N SER A 193 -11.97 -0.46 17.43
CA SER A 193 -11.99 -1.41 18.54
C SER A 193 -13.38 -1.51 19.14
N SER A 194 -13.91 -2.73 19.20
CA SER A 194 -15.19 -3.01 19.86
C SER A 194 -15.11 -2.98 21.39
N SER A 195 -13.91 -3.07 21.98
CA SER A 195 -13.76 -3.09 23.44
C SER A 195 -13.76 -1.70 24.08
N ARG A 196 -13.50 -0.64 23.29
CA ARG A 196 -13.46 0.75 23.74
C ARG A 196 -14.41 1.67 22.99
N ASP A 197 -15.18 1.12 22.05
CA ASP A 197 -16.02 1.87 21.11
C ASP A 197 -15.26 3.04 20.47
N ASP A 198 -14.02 2.77 20.04
CA ASP A 198 -13.12 3.75 19.45
C ASP A 198 -12.87 3.51 17.97
N ILE A 199 -12.61 4.61 17.28
CA ILE A 199 -12.28 4.67 15.87
C ILE A 199 -10.90 5.30 15.76
N CYS A 200 -9.96 4.49 15.30
CA CYS A 200 -8.57 4.86 15.09
C CYS A 200 -8.34 5.15 13.60
N LEU A 201 -7.78 6.32 13.32
CA LEU A 201 -7.32 6.74 12.01
C LEU A 201 -5.80 6.88 12.05
N VAL A 202 -5.13 6.33 11.03
CA VAL A 202 -3.73 6.65 10.76
C VAL A 202 -3.69 7.61 9.59
N ILE A 203 -3.14 8.80 9.83
CA ILE A 203 -3.13 9.91 8.87
C ILE A 203 -1.72 10.51 8.77
N SER A 204 -1.43 11.23 7.68
CA SER A 204 -0.17 11.96 7.56
C SER A 204 -0.01 13.00 8.69
N SER A 205 1.19 13.06 9.29
CA SER A 205 1.52 14.02 10.36
C SER A 205 1.32 15.48 9.96
N ALA A 206 1.46 15.79 8.66
CA ALA A 206 1.27 17.14 8.13
C ALA A 206 -0.15 17.69 8.38
N PHE A 207 -1.14 16.80 8.51
CA PHE A 207 -2.55 17.19 8.71
C PHE A 207 -3.11 16.77 10.08
N ALA A 208 -2.33 16.05 10.89
CA ALA A 208 -2.82 15.46 12.14
C ALA A 208 -3.46 16.46 13.10
N ASN A 209 -2.79 17.57 13.39
CA ASN A 209 -3.33 18.61 14.28
C ASN A 209 -4.64 19.22 13.74
N ARG A 210 -4.71 19.49 12.44
CA ARG A 210 -5.92 20.03 11.79
C ARG A 210 -7.09 19.06 11.86
N THR A 211 -6.81 17.76 11.69
CA THR A 211 -7.83 16.72 11.84
C THR A 211 -8.33 16.64 13.27
N VAL A 212 -7.44 16.67 14.27
CA VAL A 212 -7.83 16.71 15.70
C VAL A 212 -8.70 17.93 16.01
N GLU A 213 -8.37 19.11 15.49
CA GLU A 213 -9.18 20.32 15.65
C GLU A 213 -10.54 20.23 14.96
N ALA A 214 -10.62 19.59 13.78
CA ALA A 214 -11.89 19.33 13.11
C ALA A 214 -12.77 18.39 13.94
N LEU A 215 -12.20 17.29 14.44
CA LEU A 215 -12.90 16.32 15.29
C LEU A 215 -13.37 16.94 16.60
N ARG A 216 -12.54 17.76 17.26
CA ARG A 216 -12.92 18.48 18.49
C ARG A 216 -14.11 19.42 18.27
N ARG A 217 -14.19 20.06 17.10
CA ARG A 217 -15.34 20.91 16.75
C ARG A 217 -16.59 20.08 16.48
N GLU A 218 -16.45 18.99 15.72
CA GLU A 218 -17.56 18.08 15.40
C GLU A 218 -18.18 17.47 16.67
N PHE A 219 -17.35 17.01 17.61
CA PHE A 219 -17.78 16.33 18.83
C PHE A 219 -17.87 17.23 20.06
N ALA A 220 -17.87 18.56 19.90
CA ALA A 220 -17.82 19.50 21.02
C ALA A 220 -18.95 19.30 22.04
N HIS A 221 -20.17 19.01 21.57
CA HIS A 221 -21.32 18.76 22.44
C HIS A 221 -21.24 17.41 23.17
N ASP A 222 -20.76 16.37 22.50
CA ASP A 222 -20.60 15.04 23.09
C ASP A 222 -19.50 15.02 24.15
N LEU A 223 -18.40 15.74 23.92
CA LEU A 223 -17.33 15.94 24.89
C LEU A 223 -17.82 16.73 26.11
N ALA A 224 -18.60 17.79 25.92
CA ALA A 224 -19.16 18.61 27.01
C ALA A 224 -20.21 17.86 27.84
N SER A 225 -20.90 16.88 27.26
CA SER A 225 -21.88 16.04 27.93
C SER A 225 -21.32 14.71 28.43
N GLU A 226 -20.00 14.52 28.37
CA GLU A 226 -19.28 13.31 28.79
C GLU A 226 -19.73 12.02 28.07
N LYS A 227 -20.39 12.14 26.92
CA LYS A 227 -20.73 11.01 26.03
C LYS A 227 -19.49 10.48 25.30
N LEU A 228 -18.49 11.33 25.12
CA LEU A 228 -17.18 10.95 24.59
C LEU A 228 -16.13 11.24 25.66
N GLN A 229 -15.31 10.23 25.99
CA GLN A 229 -14.24 10.45 26.95
C GLN A 229 -13.11 11.30 26.35
N HIS A 230 -12.50 10.90 25.23
CA HIS A 230 -11.33 11.60 24.70
C HIS A 230 -11.16 11.50 23.17
N ILE A 231 -10.53 12.52 22.58
CA ILE A 231 -9.88 12.45 21.26
C ILE A 231 -8.38 12.35 21.50
N MET A 232 -7.79 11.21 21.17
CA MET A 232 -6.35 10.94 21.34
C MET A 232 -5.60 11.27 20.05
N HIS A 233 -4.37 11.73 20.21
CA HIS A 233 -3.43 12.00 19.13
C HIS A 233 -2.05 11.49 19.55
N ASP A 234 -1.52 10.54 18.80
CA ASP A 234 -0.19 9.98 18.98
C ASP A 234 0.65 10.16 17.70
N PRO A 235 1.59 11.12 17.68
CA PRO A 235 2.49 11.34 16.55
C PRO A 235 3.74 10.45 16.59
N THR A 236 3.85 9.53 17.55
CA THR A 236 5.05 8.70 17.79
C THR A 236 4.89 7.27 17.29
N VAL A 237 4.20 7.11 16.17
CA VAL A 237 3.90 5.81 15.56
C VAL A 237 4.53 5.66 14.18
N ALA A 238 4.69 4.42 13.74
CA ALA A 238 5.09 4.08 12.37
C ALA A 238 4.19 2.98 11.82
N LEU A 239 3.95 3.02 10.51
CA LEU A 239 3.16 2.03 9.76
C LEU A 239 4.13 1.18 8.97
N ILE A 240 4.07 -0.14 9.19
CA ILE A 240 4.78 -1.13 8.39
C ILE A 240 3.74 -1.83 7.53
N THR A 241 4.00 -1.88 6.22
CA THR A 241 3.13 -2.55 5.26
C THR A 241 3.90 -3.64 4.55
N VAL A 242 3.34 -4.83 4.55
CA VAL A 242 3.80 -6.00 3.82
C VAL A 242 2.98 -6.08 2.53
N VAL A 243 3.65 -6.20 1.39
CA VAL A 243 3.01 -6.30 0.06
C VAL A 243 3.45 -7.59 -0.63
N GLY A 244 2.50 -8.30 -1.23
CA GLY A 244 2.78 -9.50 -2.04
C GLY A 244 1.52 -10.20 -2.54
N GLN A 245 1.66 -11.17 -3.42
CA GLN A 245 0.54 -11.99 -3.91
C GLN A 245 0.08 -13.00 -2.85
N THR A 246 -1.24 -13.23 -2.81
CA THR A 246 -1.87 -14.27 -1.97
C THR A 246 -1.47 -14.16 -0.49
N VAL A 247 -1.65 -12.98 0.11
CA VAL A 247 -1.51 -12.78 1.57
C VAL A 247 -2.52 -13.69 2.33
N GLY A 248 -3.43 -14.40 1.66
CA GLY A 248 -4.31 -15.41 2.26
C GLY A 248 -3.59 -16.64 2.81
N ASP A 249 -2.54 -17.13 2.12
CA ASP A 249 -1.85 -18.38 2.49
C ASP A 249 -0.62 -18.13 3.40
N ILE A 250 -0.30 -16.86 3.67
CA ILE A 250 0.85 -16.48 4.51
C ILE A 250 0.54 -16.50 6.01
N SER A 251 -0.56 -17.10 6.47
CA SER A 251 -0.95 -17.12 7.89
C SER A 251 0.20 -17.58 8.80
N GLY A 252 0.93 -18.63 8.36
CA GLY A 252 2.12 -19.10 9.07
C GLY A 252 3.28 -18.09 9.06
N ILE A 253 3.46 -17.32 8.00
CA ILE A 253 4.52 -16.31 7.91
C ILE A 253 4.17 -15.07 8.75
N VAL A 254 2.91 -14.62 8.70
CA VAL A 254 2.40 -13.55 9.58
C VAL A 254 2.53 -13.95 11.05
N GLN A 255 2.20 -15.20 11.39
CA GLN A 255 2.40 -15.73 12.74
C GLN A 255 3.87 -15.70 13.15
N ARG A 256 4.80 -16.11 12.28
CA ARG A 256 6.24 -16.04 12.57
C ARG A 256 6.74 -14.61 12.73
N ALA A 257 6.36 -13.71 11.84
CA ALA A 257 6.70 -12.29 11.95
C ALA A 257 6.16 -11.70 13.26
N TYR A 258 4.89 -11.98 13.61
CA TYR A 258 4.31 -11.57 14.89
C TYR A 258 5.06 -12.17 16.09
N SER A 259 5.44 -13.45 16.00
CA SER A 259 6.24 -14.12 17.03
C SER A 259 7.62 -13.49 17.20
N GLY A 260 8.29 -13.13 16.10
CA GLY A 260 9.56 -12.41 16.11
C GLY A 260 9.44 -11.04 16.77
N LEU A 261 8.39 -10.28 16.40
CA LEU A 261 8.11 -8.97 17.01
C LEU A 261 7.87 -9.09 18.52
N VAL A 262 7.11 -10.09 18.97
CA VAL A 262 6.87 -10.34 20.41
C VAL A 262 8.16 -10.71 21.14
N ARG A 263 9.02 -11.55 20.55
CA ARG A 263 10.32 -11.92 21.15
C ARG A 263 11.22 -10.71 21.39
N GLU A 264 11.20 -9.76 20.46
CA GLU A 264 11.95 -8.51 20.54
C GLU A 264 11.21 -7.40 21.33
N ASN A 265 10.11 -7.74 22.01
CA ASN A 265 9.28 -6.81 22.78
C ASN A 265 8.73 -5.63 21.96
N VAL A 266 8.56 -5.80 20.65
CA VAL A 266 7.92 -4.82 19.79
C VAL A 266 6.41 -4.94 19.94
N ARG A 267 5.80 -3.87 20.45
CA ARG A 267 4.36 -3.78 20.59
C ARG A 267 3.70 -3.43 19.24
N ILE A 268 2.71 -4.20 18.85
CA ILE A 268 1.78 -3.82 17.78
C ILE A 268 0.62 -3.04 18.39
N ILE A 269 0.39 -1.83 17.87
CA ILE A 269 -0.63 -0.89 18.34
C ILE A 269 -1.96 -1.16 17.64
N ALA A 270 -1.91 -1.34 16.32
CA ALA A 270 -3.06 -1.62 15.48
C ALA A 270 -2.62 -2.47 14.28
N GLY A 271 -3.53 -3.25 13.72
CA GLY A 271 -3.30 -4.01 12.49
C GLY A 271 -4.49 -3.87 11.56
N ALA A 272 -4.24 -3.80 10.27
CA ALA A 272 -5.28 -3.83 9.26
C ALA A 272 -4.87 -4.76 8.12
N ARG A 273 -5.78 -5.67 7.82
CA ARG A 273 -5.83 -6.37 6.54
C ARG A 273 -7.04 -5.83 5.79
N GLY A 274 -6.80 -5.14 4.69
CA GLY A 274 -7.87 -4.58 3.88
C GLY A 274 -8.58 -5.63 3.02
N SER A 275 -9.45 -5.15 2.14
CA SER A 275 -10.05 -5.92 1.03
C SER A 275 -9.05 -6.26 -0.08
N SER A 276 -7.87 -5.65 -0.06
CA SER A 276 -6.75 -6.04 -0.92
C SER A 276 -6.15 -7.32 -0.38
N GLU A 277 -6.22 -8.41 -1.15
CA GLU A 277 -5.51 -9.66 -0.85
C GLU A 277 -3.98 -9.54 -0.99
N CYS A 278 -3.48 -8.32 -1.29
CA CYS A 278 -2.09 -8.06 -1.62
C CYS A 278 -1.33 -7.21 -0.60
N SER A 279 -1.97 -6.75 0.48
CA SER A 279 -1.27 -5.99 1.52
C SER A 279 -1.79 -6.28 2.93
N PHE A 280 -0.87 -6.23 3.89
CA PHE A 280 -1.15 -6.28 5.32
C PHE A 280 -0.33 -5.22 6.02
N SER A 281 -0.99 -4.37 6.82
CA SER A 281 -0.32 -3.26 7.50
C SER A 281 -0.50 -3.35 9.01
N PHE A 282 0.51 -2.94 9.74
CA PHE A 282 0.46 -2.84 11.20
C PHE A 282 1.23 -1.63 11.70
N VAL A 283 0.75 -1.10 12.81
CA VAL A 283 1.26 0.12 13.45
C VAL A 283 2.10 -0.29 14.65
N VAL A 284 3.28 0.28 14.77
CA VAL A 284 4.22 0.09 15.88
C VAL A 284 4.64 1.45 16.45
N PRO A 285 5.21 1.53 17.67
CA PRO A 285 5.90 2.73 18.12
C PRO A 285 7.01 3.11 17.13
N GLN A 286 7.13 4.40 16.81
CA GLN A 286 8.10 4.89 15.81
C GLN A 286 9.54 4.51 16.16
N LYS A 287 9.87 4.47 17.46
CA LYS A 287 11.19 4.03 17.97
C LYS A 287 11.53 2.59 17.58
N ASP A 288 10.52 1.73 17.40
CA ASP A 288 10.69 0.30 17.12
C ASP A 288 10.61 0.01 15.61
N MET A 289 10.30 1.01 14.78
CA MET A 289 10.08 0.87 13.33
C MET A 289 11.20 0.10 12.62
N LYS A 290 12.46 0.43 12.89
CA LYS A 290 13.60 -0.19 12.20
C LYS A 290 13.75 -1.66 12.60
N VAL A 291 13.60 -1.97 13.89
CA VAL A 291 13.67 -3.35 14.41
C VAL A 291 12.52 -4.16 13.85
N ALA A 292 11.31 -3.61 13.90
CA ALA A 292 10.11 -4.26 13.42
C ALA A 292 10.16 -4.56 11.92
N LEU A 293 10.63 -3.61 11.12
CA LEU A 293 10.80 -3.79 9.68
C LEU A 293 11.86 -4.85 9.37
N ALA A 294 12.98 -4.86 10.09
CA ALA A 294 14.04 -5.85 9.89
C ALA A 294 13.59 -7.27 10.24
N ILE A 295 12.92 -7.47 11.38
CA ILE A 295 12.37 -8.77 11.79
C ILE A 295 11.37 -9.27 10.76
N ALA A 296 10.43 -8.40 10.36
CA ALA A 296 9.44 -8.76 9.37
C ALA A 296 10.12 -9.15 8.04
N HIS A 297 11.06 -8.33 7.55
CA HIS A 297 11.79 -8.63 6.32
C HIS A 297 12.54 -9.96 6.38
N GLU A 298 13.18 -10.27 7.50
CA GLU A 298 13.87 -11.54 7.71
C GLU A 298 12.91 -12.74 7.72
N GLU A 299 11.77 -12.64 8.40
CA GLU A 299 10.78 -13.72 8.49
C GLU A 299 9.99 -13.96 7.20
N PHE A 300 9.72 -12.88 6.45
CA PHE A 300 9.01 -12.90 5.17
C PHE A 300 9.92 -13.26 3.99
N GLN A 301 11.25 -13.14 4.14
CA GLN A 301 12.27 -13.47 3.12
C GLN A 301 11.93 -13.00 1.68
N PRO A 302 11.52 -11.73 1.48
CA PRO A 302 11.10 -11.27 0.18
C PRO A 302 12.23 -11.39 -0.85
N GLY A 303 11.91 -11.91 -2.04
CA GLY A 303 12.86 -12.09 -3.14
C GLY A 303 13.68 -13.39 -3.09
N ARG A 304 13.53 -14.23 -2.06
CA ARG A 304 13.91 -15.65 -2.15
C ARG A 304 12.68 -16.41 -2.65
N GLY A 305 12.72 -16.88 -3.90
CA GLY A 305 11.63 -17.71 -4.44
C GLY A 305 11.30 -18.85 -3.47
N GLU A 306 10.02 -19.17 -3.31
CA GLU A 306 9.59 -20.28 -2.46
C GLU A 306 10.43 -21.52 -2.76
N VAL A 307 11.31 -21.89 -1.84
CA VAL A 307 11.74 -23.28 -1.75
C VAL A 307 10.48 -24.00 -1.33
N ALA A 308 9.89 -24.77 -2.27
CA ALA A 308 8.77 -25.66 -2.03
C ALA A 308 8.88 -26.23 -0.61
N SER A 309 7.92 -25.89 0.25
CA SER A 309 7.84 -26.45 1.57
C SER A 309 7.80 -27.96 1.41
N ALA A 310 8.91 -28.62 1.77
CA ALA A 310 8.92 -30.06 1.94
C ALA A 310 7.75 -30.41 2.86
N SER A 311 6.87 -31.26 2.37
CA SER A 311 5.77 -31.87 3.10
C SER A 311 6.31 -32.50 4.38
N TYR A 312 6.21 -31.77 5.49
CA TYR A 312 6.22 -32.37 6.81
C TYR A 312 4.84 -32.95 7.05
N GLU A 313 4.63 -34.19 6.59
CA GLU A 313 3.65 -35.08 7.21
C GLU A 313 4.03 -35.20 8.68
N THR A 314 3.44 -34.34 9.50
CA THR A 314 3.50 -34.48 10.94
C THR A 314 2.39 -35.46 11.27
N SER A 315 2.79 -36.71 11.55
CA SER A 315 1.93 -37.70 12.19
C SER A 315 1.47 -37.14 13.54
N LEU A 316 0.33 -36.46 13.54
CA LEU A 316 -0.37 -36.08 14.75
C LEU A 316 -1.35 -37.20 15.07
N ASP A 317 -0.96 -38.03 16.04
CA ASP A 317 -1.89 -38.79 16.87
C ASP A 317 -3.06 -37.88 17.25
N ARG A 318 -4.26 -38.26 16.80
CA ARG A 318 -5.51 -37.58 17.16
C ARG A 318 -5.84 -37.87 18.61
N PRO A 319 -6.01 -36.87 19.50
CA PRO A 319 -6.81 -37.05 20.69
C PRO A 319 -8.29 -36.93 20.34
N ALA A 320 -9.10 -37.73 21.04
CA ALA A 320 -10.51 -37.97 20.79
C ALA A 320 -11.38 -36.71 20.67
N THR A 321 -12.22 -36.71 19.65
CA THR A 321 -13.38 -35.83 19.47
C THR A 321 -14.32 -35.94 20.67
N TRP A 322 -14.59 -34.82 21.34
CA TRP A 322 -15.68 -34.69 22.31
C TRP A 322 -16.97 -34.34 21.55
N CYS A 323 -17.88 -35.30 21.44
CA CYS A 323 -19.25 -35.07 20.99
C CYS A 323 -20.15 -34.82 22.22
N TYR A 324 -20.86 -33.69 22.26
CA TYR A 324 -21.98 -33.52 23.18
C TYR A 324 -23.14 -34.40 22.72
N GLY A 325 -23.36 -35.53 23.40
CA GLY A 325 -24.53 -36.37 23.24
C GLY A 325 -25.72 -35.76 23.96
N SER A 326 -26.78 -35.45 23.21
CA SER A 326 -28.12 -35.23 23.74
C SER A 326 -28.87 -36.56 23.73
N ASP A 327 -28.72 -37.35 24.79
CA ASP A 327 -29.61 -38.46 25.12
C ASP A 327 -29.68 -38.59 26.65
N MET A 328 -30.77 -38.09 27.23
CA MET A 328 -31.19 -38.45 28.59
C MET A 328 -32.32 -39.48 28.48
N PRO A 329 -32.22 -40.64 29.14
CA PRO A 329 -33.35 -41.54 29.33
C PRO A 329 -34.00 -41.33 30.70
N SER A 330 -35.33 -41.26 30.74
CA SER A 330 -36.13 -41.68 31.90
C SER A 330 -37.54 -41.99 31.40
N ALA A 331 -37.88 -43.27 31.28
CA ALA A 331 -38.57 -44.07 32.30
C ALA A 331 -40.10 -43.99 32.13
N GLY A 332 -40.68 -45.11 31.70
CA GLY A 332 -42.12 -45.28 31.54
C GLY A 332 -42.85 -45.58 32.84
N GLY A 333 -44.18 -45.65 32.73
CA GLY A 333 -45.05 -46.28 33.70
C GLY A 333 -46.46 -45.70 33.72
N ALA A 334 -47.39 -46.46 33.13
CA ALA A 334 -48.86 -46.42 33.25
C ALA A 334 -49.62 -45.19 32.72
#